data_AF-A0A956PCU8-F1
#
_entry.id   AF-A0A956PCU8-F1
#
_cell.length_a   1.000
_cell.length_b   1.000
_cell.length_c   1.000
_cell.angle_alpha   90.00
_cell.angle_beta   90.00
_cell.angle_gamma   90.00
#
_symmetry.space_group_name_H-M   'P 1'
#
loop_
_entity.id
_entity.type
_entity.pdbx_description
1 polymer ?
#
loop_
_entity_poly.entity_id
_entity_poly.type
_entity_poly.pdbx_seq_one_letter_code
_entity_poly.pdbx_strand_id
1 'polypeptide(L)' 'MNHFLAAVVQMNASASKEENLARVAAWTAEAAAAGARLVALPEVFF' A
#
# COMPACT_ATOMS: atom_id res chain seq x y z
N MET A 1 25.48 5.22 4.65
CA MET A 1 24.07 4.88 4.92
C MET A 1 23.52 4.15 3.70
N ASN A 2 22.82 3.04 3.90
CA ASN A 2 22.15 2.33 2.80
C ASN A 2 20.79 2.99 2.58
N HIS A 3 20.53 3.51 1.38
CA HIS A 3 19.24 4.13 1.05
C HIS A 3 18.24 3.06 0.60
N PHE A 4 16.96 3.28 0.89
CA PHE A 4 15.88 2.47 0.33
C PHE A 4 14.69 3.37 -0.01
N LEU A 5 13.89 2.94 -0.99
CA LEU A 5 12.65 3.61 -1.36
C LEU A 5 11.52 3.13 -0.44
N ALA A 6 10.78 4.05 0.15
CA ALA A 6 9.55 3.77 0.88
C ALA A 6 8.36 4.36 0.13
N ALA A 7 7.24 3.63 0.11
CA ALA A 7 5.97 4.11 -0.43
C ALA A 7 4.94 4.26 0.70
N VAL A 8 4.08 5.26 0.59
CA VAL A 8 2.96 5.48 1.49
C VAL A 8 1.69 5.43 0.67
N VAL A 9 0.80 4.50 1.00
CA VAL A 9 -0.49 4.37 0.33
C VAL A 9 -1.48 5.32 0.99
N GLN A 10 -2.05 6.22 0.20
CA GLN A 10 -3.17 7.06 0.62
C GLN A 10 -4.42 6.57 -0.10
N MET A 11 -5.34 5.96 0.64
CA MET A 11 -6.59 5.43 0.09
C MET A 11 -7.77 5.65 1.04
N ASN A 12 -8.98 5.73 0.47
CA ASN A 12 -10.22 5.73 1.23
C ASN A 12 -10.70 4.28 1.42
N ALA A 13 -10.87 3.83 2.66
CA ALA A 13 -11.54 2.56 2.93
C ALA A 13 -13.02 2.61 2.51
N SER A 14 -13.54 1.50 2.02
CA SER A 14 -14.97 1.29 1.75
C SER A 14 -15.57 0.36 2.82
N ALA A 15 -16.88 0.16 2.78
CA ALA A 15 -17.56 -0.82 3.63
C ALA A 15 -17.27 -2.28 3.23
N SER A 16 -16.64 -2.51 2.07
CA SER A 16 -16.26 -3.83 1.60
C SER A 16 -14.80 -4.12 1.92
N LYS A 17 -14.59 -5.01 2.89
CA LYS A 17 -13.26 -5.50 3.26
C LYS A 17 -12.52 -6.12 2.07
N GLU A 18 -13.24 -6.81 1.19
CA GLU A 18 -12.65 -7.47 0.02
C GLU A 18 -12.13 -6.44 -0.99
N GLU A 19 -12.89 -5.38 -1.26
CA GLU A 19 -12.45 -4.27 -2.12
C GLU A 19 -11.26 -3.52 -1.53
N ASN A 20 -11.27 -3.32 -0.21
CA ASN A 20 -10.17 -2.72 0.53
C ASN A 20 -8.86 -3.52 0.34
N LEU A 21 -8.92 -4.83 0.57
CA LEU A 21 -7.76 -5.72 0.43
C LEU A 21 -7.29 -5.80 -1.03
N ALA A 22 -8.20 -5.83 -2.00
CA ALA A 22 -7.85 -5.84 -3.41
C ALA A 22 -7.09 -4.56 -3.82
N ARG A 23 -7.54 -3.39 -3.33
CA ARG A 23 -6.85 -2.12 -3.58
C ARG A 23 -5.47 -2.07 -2.92
N VAL A 24 -5.36 -2.50 -1.66
CA VAL A 24 -4.07 -2.59 -0.97
C VAL A 24 -3.10 -3.50 -1.71
N ALA A 25 -3.56 -4.65 -2.21
CA ALA A 25 -2.72 -5.56 -2.98
C ALA A 25 -2.21 -4.91 -4.27
N ALA A 26 -3.09 -4.21 -5.00
CA ALA A 26 -2.71 -3.49 -6.22
C ALA A 26 -1.66 -2.40 -5.94
N TRP A 27 -1.89 -1.53 -4.95
CA TRP A 27 -0.95 -0.47 -4.59
C TRP A 27 0.38 -1.00 -4.07
N THR A 28 0.36 -2.11 -3.32
CA THR A 28 1.58 -2.76 -2.84
C THR A 28 2.38 -3.33 -4.00
N ALA A 29 1.73 -3.96 -4.98
CA ALA A 29 2.39 -4.48 -6.18
C ALA A 29 3.01 -3.36 -7.02
N GLU A 30 2.29 -2.24 -7.19
CA GLU A 30 2.82 -1.06 -7.90
C GLU A 30 4.03 -0.45 -7.19
N ALA A 31 3.95 -0.27 -5.87
CA ALA A 31 5.06 0.24 -5.07
C ALA A 31 6.29 -0.69 -5.15
N ALA A 32 6.08 -2.01 -5.11
CA ALA A 32 7.14 -3.00 -5.28
C ALA A 32 7.78 -2.90 -6.68
N ALA A 33 6.97 -2.76 -7.73
CA ALA A 33 7.46 -2.58 -9.11
C ALA A 33 8.28 -1.27 -9.26
N ALA A 34 7.96 -0.23 -8.50
CA ALA A 34 8.73 1.01 -8.44
C ALA A 34 10.02 0.90 -7.59
N GLY A 35 10.28 -0.25 -6.96
CA GLY A 35 11.47 -0.51 -6.16
C GLY A 35 11.33 -0.19 -4.66
N ALA A 36 10.11 0.04 -4.17
CA ALA A 36 9.88 0.25 -2.75
C ALA A 36 10.26 -0.99 -1.95
N ARG A 37 10.98 -0.79 -0.85
CA ARG A 37 11.38 -1.83 0.11
C ARG A 37 10.53 -1.81 1.39
N LEU A 38 9.70 -0.77 1.52
CA LEU A 38 8.72 -0.59 2.58
C LEU A 38 7.48 0.06 1.99
N VAL A 39 6.30 -0.46 2.33
CA VAL A 39 5.01 0.12 1.98
C VAL A 39 4.22 0.33 3.28
N ALA A 40 3.83 1.57 3.55
CA ALA A 40 2.96 1.91 4.68
C ALA A 40 1.51 2.09 4.20
N LEU A 41 0.57 1.53 4.96
CA LEU A 41 -0.88 1.62 4.71
C LEU A 41 -1.52 2.57 5.74
N PRO A 42 -2.67 3.17 5.44
CA PRO A 42 -3.40 3.97 6.42
C PRO A 42 -3.98 3.07 7.51
N GLU A 43 -4.17 3.62 8.71
CA GLU A 43 -4.83 2.90 9.80
C GLU A 43 -6.29 2.53 9.40
N VAL A 44 -6.76 1.36 9.80
CA VAL A 44 -8.11 0.83 9.49
C VAL A 44 -8.41 0.82 7.99
N PHE A 45 -7.49 0.29 7.19
CA PHE A 45 -7.68 0.16 5.74
C PHE A 45 -8.64 -0.96 5.31
N PHE A 46 -9.16 -1.79 6.24
CA PHE A 46 -9.91 -3.01 5.96
C PHE A 46 -11.35 -2.96 6.46
#